data_AF-A0A7W2YB01-F1
#
_entry.id   AF-A0A7W2YB01-F1
#
_cell.length_a   1.000
_cell.length_b   1.000
_cell.length_c   1.000
_cell.angle_alpha   90.00
_cell.angle_beta   90.00
_cell.angle_gamma   90.00
#
_symmetry.space_group_name_H-M   'P 1'
#
loop_
_entity.id
_entity.type
_entity.pdbx_description
1 polymer ?
#
loop_
_entity_poly.entity_id
_entity_poly.type
_entity_poly.pdbx_seq_one_letter_code
_entity_poly.pdbx_strand_id
1 'polypeptide(L)' 'MIKHNILFIGLDTHKTFTEVAYIEDQRGAKSTHLGKILSNKAAFKKLA' A
#
# COMPACT_ATOMS: atom_id res chain seq x y z
N MET A 1 24.95 -4.95 5.19
CA MET A 1 23.62 -4.82 5.81
C MET A 1 22.67 -4.33 4.73
N ILE A 2 21.69 -5.14 4.31
CA ILE A 2 20.73 -4.73 3.28
C ILE A 2 19.78 -3.73 3.94
N LYS A 3 19.69 -2.51 3.39
CA LYS A 3 18.80 -1.47 3.89
C LYS A 3 17.46 -1.68 3.18
N HIS A 4 16.49 -2.28 3.87
CA HIS A 4 15.12 -2.45 3.35
C HIS A 4 14.42 -1.08 3.33
N ASN A 5 14.67 -0.30 2.29
CA ASN A 5 14.03 0.98 2.07
C ASN A 5 12.74 0.74 1.27
N ILE A 6 11.61 1.20 1.82
CA ILE A 6 10.34 1.25 1.10
C ILE A 6 10.38 2.49 0.20
N LEU A 7 10.29 2.30 -1.11
CA LEU A 7 10.32 3.39 -2.08
C LEU A 7 8.92 3.93 -2.37
N PHE A 8 7.91 3.05 -2.37
CA PHE A 8 6.55 3.40 -2.73
C PHE A 8 5.54 2.64 -1.87
N ILE A 9 4.50 3.35 -1.42
CA ILE A 9 3.33 2.77 -0.75
C ILE A 9 2.11 3.03 -1.65
N GLY A 10 1.51 1.95 -2.14
CA GLY A 10 0.26 1.95 -2.89
C GLY A 10 -0.92 1.70 -1.97
N LEU A 11 -1.98 2.49 -2.13
CA LEU A 11 -3.27 2.29 -1.48
C LEU A 11 -4.30 1.92 -2.54
N ASP A 12 -4.85 0.72 -2.47
CA ASP A 12 -6.01 0.32 -3.26
C ASP A 12 -7.28 0.54 -2.44
N THR A 13 -8.11 1.48 -2.87
CA THR A 13 -9.40 1.77 -2.24
C THR A 13 -10.53 1.18 -3.08
N HIS A 14 -10.89 -0.06 -2.80
CA HIS A 14 -12.08 -0.68 -3.37
C HIS A 14 -13.34 -0.28 -2.58
N LYS A 15 -14.53 -0.48 -3.15
CA LYS A 15 -15.80 -0.11 -2.48
C LYS A 15 -16.01 -0.83 -1.13
N THR A 16 -15.40 -2.00 -0.95
CA THR A 16 -15.64 -2.93 0.16
C THR A 16 -14.40 -3.25 0.98
N PHE A 17 -13.22 -2.84 0.52
CA PHE A 17 -11.97 -3.05 1.24
C PHE A 17 -10.95 -1.98 0.83
N THR A 18 -9.97 -1.81 1.70
CA THR A 18 -8.75 -1.06 1.40
C THR A 18 -7.57 -1.98 1.61
N GLU A 19 -6.57 -1.87 0.76
CA GLU A 19 -5.34 -2.65 0.82
C GLU A 19 -4.13 -1.73 0.72
N VAL A 20 -3.09 -2.07 1.48
CA VAL A 20 -1.79 -1.41 1.44
C VAL A 20 -0.78 -2.37 0.84
N ALA A 21 -0.04 -1.90 -0.15
CA ALA A 21 1.11 -2.63 -0.69
C ALA A 21 2.32 -1.69 -0.76
N TYR A 22 3.51 -2.27 -0.65
CA TYR A 22 4.75 -1.50 -0.80
C TYR A 22 5.69 -2.14 -1.82
N ILE A 23 6.59 -1.35 -2.38
CA ILE A 23 7.64 -1.80 -3.28
C ILE A 23 8.99 -1.37 -2.70
N GLU A 24 9.94 -2.29 -2.64
CA GLU A 24 11.32 -2.00 -2.22
C GLU A 24 12.09 -1.22 -3.30
N ASP A 25 13.08 -0.45 -2.87
CA ASP A 25 13.95 0.37 -3.72
C ASP A 25 14.98 -0.48 -4.51
N GLN A 26 14.49 -1.36 -5.37
CA GLN A 26 15.31 -2.15 -6.29
C GLN A 26 14.60 -2.34 -7.63
N ARG A 27 15.38 -2.28 -8.72
CA ARG A 27 14.83 -2.43 -10.07
C ARG A 27 14.21 -3.82 -10.24
N GLY A 28 12.93 -3.85 -10.60
CA GLY A 28 12.19 -5.11 -10.76
C GLY A 28 11.65 -5.69 -9.44
N ALA A 29 11.68 -4.94 -8.34
CA ALA A 29 10.94 -5.32 -7.13
C ALA A 29 9.46 -5.56 -7.44
N LYS A 30 8.92 -6.62 -6.87
CA LYS A 30 7.48 -6.90 -6.88
C LYS A 30 6.82 -6.19 -5.71
N SER A 31 5.53 -5.88 -5.85
CA SER A 31 4.74 -5.36 -4.75
C SER A 31 4.55 -6.43 -3.68
N THR A 32 4.77 -6.03 -2.42
CA THR A 32 4.45 -6.83 -1.25
C THR A 32 3.13 -6.33 -0.67
N HIS A 33 2.15 -7.22 -0.64
CA HIS A 33 0.79 -6.95 -0.17
C HIS A 33 0.70 -7.21 1.34
N LEU A 34 0.22 -6.23 2.12
CA LEU A 34 0.09 -6.34 3.57
C LEU A 34 -1.30 -6.81 4.03
N GLY A 35 -2.19 -7.09 3.08
CA GLY A 35 -3.53 -7.63 3.33
C GLY A 35 -4.64 -6.61 3.18
N LYS A 36 -5.86 -7.14 3.18
CA LYS A 36 -7.09 -6.38 2.93
C LYS A 36 -7.81 -6.09 4.23
N ILE A 37 -8.13 -4.83 4.45
CA ILE A 37 -8.98 -4.38 5.55
C ILE A 37 -10.36 -4.08 4.97
N LEU A 38 -11.37 -4.84 5.39
CA LEU A 38 -12.76 -4.56 5.04
C LEU A 38 -13.11 -3.15 5.53
N SER A 39 -13.42 -2.28 4.58
CA SER A 39 -13.68 -0.87 4.82
C SER A 39 -14.54 -0.33 3.70
N ASN A 40 -15.42 0.61 4.03
CA ASN A 40 -16.11 1.39 3.00
C ASN A 40 -15.24 2.59 2.62
N LYS A 41 -15.26 2.97 1.34
CA LYS A 41 -14.40 4.03 0.76
C LYS A 41 -14.52 5.39 1.47
N ALA A 42 -15.59 5.60 2.25
CA ALA A 42 -15.90 6.85 2.93
C ALA A 42 -14.97 7.20 4.12
N ALA A 43 -14.17 6.26 4.63
CA ALA A 43 -13.37 6.47 5.83
C ALA A 43 -12.06 7.28 5.63
N PHE A 44 -11.59 7.45 4.38
CA PHE A 44 -10.31 8.14 4.13
C PHE A 44 -10.52 9.63 3.87
N LYS A 45 -10.05 10.46 4.80
CA LYS A 45 -9.95 11.91 4.61
C LYS A 45 -8.59 12.24 4.00
N LYS A 46 -8.57 12.68 2.74
CA LYS A 46 -7.35 13.24 2.14
C LYS A 46 -6.91 14.45 2.96
N LEU A 47 -5.72 14.36 3.56
CA LEU A 47 -5.08 15.51 4.17
C LEU A 47 -4.37 16.28 3.06
N ALA A 48 -4.61 17.58 2.99
CA ALA A 48 -4.13 18.47 1.92
C ALA A 48 -2.60 18.53 1.88
#